data_AF-A0A3C0FKF7-F1
#
_entry.id   AF-A0A3C0FKF7-F1
#
_cell.length_a   1.000
_cell.length_b   1.000
_cell.length_c   1.000
_cell.angle_alpha   90.00
_cell.angle_beta   90.00
_cell.angle_gamma   90.00
#
_symmetry.space_group_name_H-M   'P 1'
#
loop_
_entity.id
_entity.type
_entity.pdbx_description
1 polymer ?
#
loop_
_entity_poly.entity_id
_entity_poly.type
_entity_poly.pdbx_seq_one_letter_code
_entity_poly.pdbx_strand_id
1 'polypeptide(L)'
;MTTPTSQTGISADSSEYRYTTDGGVSVIRRMTEMPYENATEGLIDALDGTKGVLLSSSYEFPGRYSRWDMGFDAPPLEIVGRERGFAV
;
A
#
# COMPACT_ATOMS: atom_id res chain seq x y z
N MET A 1 20.77 -7.67 7.05
CA MET A 1 19.96 -8.91 7.18
C MET A 1 18.85 -8.58 8.16
N THR A 2 17.77 -7.96 7.67
CA THR A 2 16.60 -7.60 8.48
C THR A 2 15.91 -8.89 8.91
N THR A 3 15.82 -9.13 10.21
CA THR A 3 15.14 -10.32 10.75
C THR A 3 13.70 -9.93 11.07
N PRO A 4 12.69 -10.43 10.33
CA PRO A 4 11.30 -10.19 10.67
C PRO A 4 10.97 -10.94 11.97
N THR A 5 10.31 -10.28 12.92
CA THR A 5 9.74 -10.94 14.09
C THR A 5 8.23 -10.97 13.93
N SER A 6 7.65 -12.17 13.76
CA SER A 6 6.20 -12.37 13.73
C SER A 6 5.68 -12.44 15.17
N GLN A 7 4.76 -11.55 15.55
CA GLN A 7 3.93 -11.76 16.74
C GLN A 7 2.56 -12.29 16.28
N THR A 8 2.36 -13.60 16.45
CA THR A 8 1.11 -14.28 16.12
C THR A 8 0.10 -14.10 17.25
N GLY A 9 -0.73 -13.06 17.17
CA GLY A 9 -2.03 -12.99 17.85
C GLY A 9 -3.11 -13.45 16.86
N ILE A 10 -3.81 -14.53 17.19
CA ILE A 10 -4.65 -15.28 16.24
C ILE A 10 -6.01 -14.60 16.03
N SER A 11 -6.22 -14.07 14.83
CA SER A 11 -7.49 -14.08 14.10
C SER A 11 -7.17 -14.67 12.73
N ALA A 12 -7.91 -15.69 12.27
CA ALA A 12 -7.50 -16.56 11.16
C ALA A 12 -7.33 -15.88 9.78
N ASP A 13 -7.67 -14.59 9.68
CA ASP A 13 -7.84 -13.86 8.41
C ASP A 13 -7.04 -12.55 8.33
N SER A 14 -6.14 -12.31 9.30
CA SER A 14 -5.24 -11.15 9.27
C SER A 14 -3.88 -11.48 9.87
N SER A 15 -2.81 -11.08 9.19
CA SER A 15 -1.43 -11.22 9.69
C SER A 15 -0.76 -9.86 9.84
N GLU A 16 -0.04 -9.68 10.94
CA GLU A 16 0.74 -8.48 11.21
C GLU A 16 2.24 -8.82 11.29
N TYR A 17 3.06 -8.03 10.60
CA TYR A 17 4.51 -8.14 10.59
C TYR A 17 5.13 -6.82 11.02
N ARG A 18 6.13 -6.90 11.91
CA ARG A 18 6.85 -5.73 12.41
C ARG A 18 8.35 -5.91 12.20
N TYR A 19 8.99 -4.88 11.66
CA TYR A 19 10.43 -4.84 11.51
C TYR A 19 10.93 -3.40 11.42
N THR A 20 12.21 -3.21 11.71
CA THR A 20 12.90 -1.93 11.50
C THR A 20 13.86 -2.10 10.33
N THR A 21 13.83 -1.17 9.39
CA THR A 21 14.79 -1.17 8.27
C THR A 21 16.19 -0.83 8.78
N ASP A 22 17.23 -1.17 8.01
CA ASP A 22 18.61 -0.80 8.36
C ASP A 22 18.79 0.74 8.47
N GLY A 23 17.91 1.52 7.82
CA GLY A 23 17.84 2.99 7.93
C GLY A 23 17.03 3.52 9.12
N GLY A 24 16.58 2.65 10.04
CA GLY A 24 15.88 3.04 11.26
C GLY A 24 14.36 3.27 11.12
N VAL A 25 13.77 3.01 9.95
CA VAL A 25 12.32 3.17 9.74
C VAL A 25 11.59 1.99 10.35
N SER A 26 10.67 2.25 11.27
CA SER A 26 9.80 1.22 11.86
C SER A 26 8.62 0.92 10.92
N VAL A 27 8.49 -0.33 10.49
CA VAL A 27 7.47 -0.79 9.55
C VAL A 27 6.50 -1.73 10.25
N ILE A 28 5.21 -1.47 10.07
CA ILE A 28 4.12 -2.38 10.44
C ILE A 28 3.38 -2.74 9.15
N ARG A 29 3.37 -4.01 8.77
CA ARG A 29 2.60 -4.52 7.64
C ARG A 29 1.43 -5.33 8.16
N ARG A 30 0.23 -5.01 7.69
CA ARG A 30 -0.98 -5.83 7.90
C ARG A 30 -1.45 -6.40 6.58
N MET A 31 -1.91 -7.63 6.60
CA MET A 31 -2.52 -8.31 5.45
C MET A 31 -3.84 -8.89 5.91
N THR A 32 -4.90 -8.67 5.14
CA THR A 32 -6.25 -9.15 5.42
C THR A 32 -6.82 -9.68 4.12
N GLU A 33 -7.46 -10.86 4.13
CA GLU A 33 -8.16 -11.33 2.93
C GLU A 33 -9.48 -10.57 2.76
N MET A 34 -9.83 -10.24 1.52
CA MET A 34 -11.06 -9.52 1.21
C MET A 34 -11.56 -9.87 -0.19
N PRO A 35 -12.89 -9.83 -0.42
CA PRO A 35 -13.45 -9.93 -1.76
C PRO A 35 -12.91 -8.82 -2.65
N TYR A 36 -12.54 -9.18 -3.87
CA TYR A 36 -11.95 -8.23 -4.81
C TYR A 36 -12.91 -7.10 -5.20
N GLU A 37 -14.22 -7.37 -5.30
CA GLU A 37 -15.22 -6.39 -5.76
C GLU A 37 -15.20 -5.09 -4.96
N ASN A 38 -14.91 -5.17 -3.65
CA ASN A 38 -14.98 -4.03 -2.73
C ASN A 38 -13.61 -3.66 -2.15
N ALA A 39 -12.52 -4.26 -2.65
CA ALA A 39 -11.20 -4.13 -2.05
C ALA A 39 -10.63 -2.70 -2.14
N THR A 40 -11.13 -1.88 -3.07
CA THR A 40 -10.65 -0.52 -3.32
C THR A 40 -11.59 0.58 -2.82
N GLU A 41 -12.83 0.26 -2.44
CA GLU A 41 -13.86 1.25 -2.07
C GLU A 41 -13.39 2.17 -0.94
N GLY A 42 -12.87 1.58 0.15
CA GLY A 42 -12.39 2.38 1.29
C GLY A 42 -11.21 3.29 0.96
N LEU A 43 -10.36 2.90 0.01
CA LEU A 43 -9.28 3.78 -0.48
C LEU A 43 -9.84 4.89 -1.35
N ILE A 44 -10.79 4.60 -2.24
CA ILE A 44 -11.45 5.61 -3.09
C ILE A 44 -12.10 6.68 -2.21
N ASP A 45 -12.87 6.28 -1.20
CA ASP A 45 -13.51 7.20 -0.26
C ASP A 45 -12.48 8.08 0.49
N ALA A 46 -11.32 7.51 0.86
CA ALA A 46 -10.26 8.26 1.54
C ALA A 46 -9.57 9.28 0.61
N LEU A 47 -9.45 8.98 -0.68
CA LEU A 47 -8.82 9.85 -1.68
C LEU A 47 -9.66 11.10 -2.00
N ASP A 48 -10.96 11.10 -1.70
CA ASP A 48 -11.79 12.31 -1.78
C ASP A 48 -11.37 13.36 -0.73
N GLY A 49 -10.78 12.92 0.39
CA GLY A 49 -10.40 13.79 1.51
C GLY A 49 -8.89 13.99 1.70
N THR A 50 -8.05 13.16 1.09
CA THR A 50 -6.61 13.17 1.35
C THR A 50 -5.80 13.00 0.07
N LYS A 51 -4.54 13.47 0.08
CA LYS A 51 -3.61 13.16 -1.01
C LYS A 51 -3.33 11.67 -1.03
N GLY A 52 -3.14 11.12 -2.21
CA GLY A 52 -2.81 9.72 -2.39
C GLY A 52 -2.90 9.31 -3.85
N VAL A 53 -2.94 8.01 -4.09
CA VAL A 53 -3.06 7.45 -5.43
C VAL A 53 -3.76 6.10 -5.40
N LEU A 54 -4.60 5.86 -6.40
CA LEU A 54 -5.06 4.53 -6.79
C LEU A 54 -4.56 4.25 -8.21
N LEU A 55 -3.84 3.14 -8.36
CA LEU A 55 -3.36 2.62 -9.63
C LEU A 55 -4.13 1.32 -9.90
N SER A 56 -4.92 1.30 -10.97
CA SER A 56 -5.79 0.19 -11.32
C SER A 56 -5.50 -0.28 -12.75
N SER A 57 -5.40 -1.59 -12.94
CA SER A 57 -5.34 -2.22 -14.25
C SER A 57 -6.47 -3.23 -14.39
N SER A 58 -7.51 -2.85 -15.13
CA SER A 58 -8.72 -3.66 -15.30
C SER A 58 -8.63 -4.71 -16.42
N TYR A 59 -7.57 -4.66 -17.23
CA TYR A 59 -7.36 -5.52 -18.39
C TYR A 59 -6.47 -6.71 -18.08
N GLU A 60 -6.93 -7.90 -18.45
CA GLU A 60 -6.17 -9.14 -18.33
C GLU A 60 -5.84 -9.68 -19.71
N PHE A 61 -4.57 -10.01 -19.92
CA PHE A 61 -4.11 -10.74 -21.11
C PHE A 61 -3.22 -11.89 -20.66
N PRO A 62 -3.65 -13.15 -20.86
CA PRO A 62 -2.90 -14.31 -20.39
C PRO A 62 -1.43 -14.27 -20.83
N GLY A 63 -0.53 -14.39 -19.85
CA GLY A 63 0.92 -14.37 -20.08
C GLY A 63 1.53 -12.99 -20.37
N ARG A 64 0.78 -11.87 -20.24
CA ARG A 64 1.33 -10.52 -20.45
C ARG A 64 0.84 -9.46 -19.45
N TYR A 65 -0.45 -9.42 -19.14
CA TYR A 65 -1.02 -8.43 -18.22
C TYR A 65 -1.94 -9.12 -17.21
N SER A 66 -1.68 -8.86 -15.93
CA SER A 66 -2.55 -9.30 -14.85
C SER A 66 -3.43 -8.14 -14.41
N ARG A 67 -4.65 -8.44 -14.01
CA ARG A 67 -5.50 -7.49 -13.27
C ARG A 67 -4.90 -7.24 -11.90
N TRP A 68 -4.80 -5.99 -11.49
CA TRP A 68 -4.36 -5.61 -10.14
C TRP A 68 -4.81 -4.19 -9.79
N ASP A 69 -4.89 -3.94 -8.49
CA ASP A 69 -5.10 -2.62 -7.90
C ASP A 69 -4.09 -2.42 -6.78
N MET A 70 -3.52 -1.21 -6.71
CA MET A 70 -2.68 -0.80 -5.60
C MET A 70 -2.87 0.69 -5.33
N GLY A 71 -2.65 1.11 -4.10
CA GLY A 71 -2.69 2.52 -3.78
C GLY A 71 -2.45 2.80 -2.31
N PHE A 72 -2.49 4.07 -1.97
CA PHE A 72 -2.35 4.58 -0.62
C PHE A 72 -3.02 5.96 -0.51
N ASP A 73 -3.44 6.29 0.70
CA ASP A 73 -3.89 7.61 1.12
C ASP A 73 -2.90 8.22 2.14
N ALA A 74 -3.03 9.52 2.39
CA ALA A 74 -2.26 10.27 3.38
C ALA A 74 -0.74 9.96 3.40
N PRO A 75 -0.01 10.12 2.27
CA PRO A 75 1.41 9.84 2.24
C PRO A 75 2.18 10.73 3.24
N PRO A 76 3.20 10.19 3.93
CA PRO A 76 3.98 10.95 4.89
C PRO A 76 4.94 11.95 4.23
N LEU A 77 5.13 11.87 2.91
CA LEU A 77 6.04 12.71 2.14
C LEU A 77 5.44 12.98 0.76
N GLU A 78 5.52 14.24 0.33
CA GLU A 78 5.23 14.64 -1.05
C GLU A 78 6.53 15.13 -1.69
N ILE A 79 6.70 14.87 -2.98
CA ILE A 79 7.81 15.43 -3.75
C ILE A 79 7.20 16.09 -5.00
N VAL A 80 7.45 17.38 -5.18
CA VAL A 80 6.88 18.18 -6.25
C VAL A 80 7.97 18.72 -7.17
N GLY A 81 7.87 18.41 -8.45
CA GLY A 81 8.70 18.99 -9.50
C GLY A 81 7.92 20.00 -10.34
N ARG A 82 8.51 21.17 -10.61
CA ARG A 82 7.99 22.15 -11.57
C ARG A 82 9.13 22.73 -12.38
N GLU A 83 9.14 22.45 -13.69
CA GLU A 83 10.26 22.81 -14.59
C GLU A 83 11.61 22.32 -14.06
N ARG A 84 12.49 23.23 -13.64
CA ARG A 84 13.79 22.93 -13.01
C ARG A 84 13.75 23.04 -11.48
N GLY A 85 12.60 23.36 -10.91
CA GLY A 85 12.37 23.45 -9.47
C GLY A 85 11.93 22.11 -8.86
N PHE A 86 12.34 21.89 -7.61
CA PHE A 86 12.06 20.69 -6.82
C PHE A 86 11.73 21.10 -5.39
N ALA A 87 10.67 20.55 -4.83
CA ALA A 87 10.26 20.74 -3.44
C ALA A 87 9.92 19.39 -2.81
N VAL A 88 10.15 19.31 -1.50
CA VAL A 88 9.79 18.19 -0.62
C VAL A 88 8.92 18.75 0.48
#